data_AF-A0A559UG66-F1
#
_entry.id   AF-A0A559UG66-F1
#
_cell.length_a   1.000
_cell.length_b   1.000
_cell.length_c   1.000
_cell.angle_alpha   90.00
_cell.angle_beta   90.00
_cell.angle_gamma   90.00
#
_symmetry.space_group_name_H-M   'P 1'
#
loop_
_entity.id
_entity.type
_entity.pdbx_description
1 polymer ?
#
loop_
_entity_poly.entity_id
_entity_poly.type
_entity_poly.pdbx_seq_one_letter_code
_entity_poly.pdbx_strand_id
1 'polypeptide(L)'
;MDAFARILRQRAVDPDAVRDVAAAWDAFGEFLQIEVEGIERSENDSDGFIVEWGKWGWNDNHPALSFSRLFAVSESDDRDDPDWQPKYWKVELQLVFAEDPAWTDLDRLGHQDTGFDYDEIGAPRIAALGEMRQFIESYPPAGGHVASRAHAQWPSP
;
A
#
# COMPACT_ATOMS: atom_id res chain seq x y z
N MET A 1 16.20 7.50 5.38
CA MET A 1 15.46 6.72 6.39
C MET A 1 14.00 6.85 6.03
N ASP A 2 13.35 5.73 5.76
CA ASP A 2 12.03 5.70 5.14
C ASP A 2 10.92 6.24 6.06
N ALA A 3 10.05 7.12 5.53
CA ALA A 3 8.99 7.77 6.29
C ALA A 3 7.94 6.77 6.84
N PHE A 4 7.53 5.78 6.05
CA PHE A 4 6.54 4.80 6.49
C PHE A 4 7.14 3.84 7.52
N ALA A 5 8.38 3.36 7.29
CA ALA A 5 9.08 2.50 8.25
C ALA A 5 9.30 3.21 9.60
N ARG A 6 9.45 4.54 9.59
CA ARG A 6 9.50 5.35 10.82
C ARG A 6 8.13 5.38 11.53
N ILE A 7 7.03 5.61 10.80
CA ILE A 7 5.68 5.61 11.39
C ILE A 7 5.34 4.26 12.00
N LEU A 8 5.63 3.16 11.30
CA LEU A 8 5.43 1.80 11.83
C LEU A 8 6.13 1.61 13.18
N ARG A 9 7.41 2.00 13.26
CA ARG A 9 8.18 1.90 14.52
C ARG A 9 7.64 2.80 15.63
N GLN A 10 7.13 3.99 15.31
CA GLN A 10 6.48 4.88 16.29
C GLN A 10 5.22 4.25 16.90
N ARG A 11 4.57 3.36 16.15
CA ARG A 11 3.43 2.55 16.59
C ARG A 11 3.84 1.18 17.16
N ALA A 12 5.12 0.98 17.45
CA ALA A 12 5.70 -0.29 17.92
C ALA A 12 5.47 -1.48 16.97
N VAL A 13 5.27 -1.20 15.68
CA VAL A 13 5.20 -2.21 14.62
C VAL A 13 6.59 -2.38 14.00
N ASP A 14 7.09 -3.62 14.00
CA ASP A 14 8.31 -3.97 13.27
C ASP A 14 8.00 -4.10 11.77
N PRO A 15 8.59 -3.26 10.90
CA PRO A 15 8.32 -3.31 9.46
C PRO A 15 8.77 -4.63 8.79
N ASP A 16 9.66 -5.39 9.41
CA ASP A 16 10.13 -6.68 8.88
C ASP A 16 9.35 -7.88 9.47
N ALA A 17 8.56 -7.64 10.53
CA ALA A 17 7.84 -8.67 11.30
C ALA A 17 6.51 -8.14 11.88
N VAL A 18 5.62 -7.66 11.01
CA VAL A 18 4.32 -7.09 11.41
C VAL A 18 3.43 -8.15 12.06
N ARG A 19 3.07 -7.93 13.34
CA ARG A 19 2.15 -8.83 14.07
C ARG A 19 0.74 -8.30 14.24
N ASP A 20 0.58 -6.99 14.10
CA ASP A 20 -0.69 -6.30 14.25
C ASP A 20 -1.02 -5.60 12.93
N VAL A 21 -1.88 -6.24 12.14
CA VAL A 21 -2.31 -5.74 10.83
C VAL A 21 -3.13 -4.46 10.98
N ALA A 22 -3.89 -4.32 12.07
CA ALA A 22 -4.66 -3.10 12.33
C ALA A 22 -3.74 -1.91 12.66
N ALA A 23 -2.69 -2.14 13.45
CA ALA A 23 -1.69 -1.11 13.71
C ALA A 23 -0.90 -0.74 12.45
N ALA A 24 -0.61 -1.70 11.57
CA ALA A 24 0.01 -1.45 10.27
C ALA A 24 -0.91 -0.66 9.32
N TRP A 25 -2.21 -0.95 9.34
CA TRP A 25 -3.23 -0.18 8.61
C TRP A 25 -3.27 1.27 9.08
N ASP A 26 -3.32 1.51 10.40
CA ASP A 26 -3.34 2.87 10.94
C ASP A 26 -2.04 3.63 10.60
N ALA A 27 -0.89 2.95 10.64
CA ALA A 27 0.38 3.51 10.21
C ALA A 27 0.38 3.86 8.71
N PHE A 28 -0.25 3.03 7.89
CA PHE A 28 -0.42 3.30 6.46
C PHE A 28 -1.31 4.53 6.25
N GLY A 29 -2.41 4.64 7.00
CA GLY A 29 -3.28 5.81 6.98
C GLY A 29 -2.54 7.10 7.31
N GLU A 30 -1.67 7.10 8.32
CA GLU A 30 -0.80 8.26 8.61
C GLU A 30 0.20 8.54 7.50
N PHE A 31 0.83 7.50 6.94
CA PHE A 31 1.80 7.65 5.87
C PHE A 31 1.17 8.28 4.62
N LEU A 32 -0.07 7.91 4.30
CA LEU A 32 -0.84 8.48 3.18
C LEU A 32 -1.16 9.97 3.34
N GLN A 33 -1.08 10.52 4.55
CA GLN A 33 -1.28 11.95 4.82
C GLN A 33 -0.01 12.80 4.70
N ILE A 34 1.15 12.19 4.49
CA ILE A 34 2.41 12.93 4.35
C ILE A 34 2.48 13.54 2.94
N GLU A 35 2.64 14.86 2.87
CA GLU A 35 3.01 15.54 1.63
C GLU A 35 4.42 15.11 1.21
N VAL A 36 4.58 14.79 -0.08
CA VAL A 36 5.87 14.40 -0.66
C VAL A 36 6.23 15.41 -1.73
N GLU A 37 7.45 15.92 -1.65
CA GLU A 37 8.00 16.85 -2.65
C GLU A 37 8.35 16.10 -3.94
N GLY A 38 8.25 16.79 -5.09
CA GLY A 38 8.64 16.24 -6.40
C GLY A 38 7.57 15.40 -7.12
N ILE A 39 6.37 15.28 -6.54
CA ILE A 39 5.21 14.69 -7.22
C ILE A 39 4.75 15.61 -8.36
N GLU A 40 4.49 15.02 -9.53
CA GLU A 40 3.90 15.72 -10.68
C GLU A 40 2.54 16.30 -10.30
N ARG A 41 2.25 17.54 -10.67
CA ARG A 41 1.02 18.24 -10.24
C ARG A 41 0.02 18.42 -11.37
N SER A 42 0.39 18.08 -12.61
CA SER A 42 -0.50 18.27 -13.76
C SER A 42 -1.60 17.23 -13.87
N GLU A 43 -1.46 16.07 -13.24
CA GLU A 43 -2.39 14.96 -13.38
C GLU A 43 -2.99 14.54 -12.05
N ASN A 44 -4.29 14.23 -12.06
CA ASN A 44 -5.05 13.85 -10.87
C ASN A 44 -4.68 12.46 -10.33
N ASP A 45 -3.82 11.70 -11.01
CA ASP A 45 -3.38 10.34 -10.66
C ASP A 45 -1.93 10.29 -10.16
N SER A 46 -1.37 11.43 -9.76
CA SER A 46 0.05 11.54 -9.42
C SER A 46 0.42 11.07 -7.99
N ASP A 47 -0.55 10.97 -7.08
CA ASP A 47 -0.35 10.51 -5.70
C ASP A 47 -1.52 9.62 -5.27
N GLY A 48 -1.40 8.33 -5.53
CA GLY A 48 -2.46 7.36 -5.31
C GLY A 48 -2.12 6.29 -4.29
N PHE A 49 -3.10 5.47 -3.97
CA PHE A 49 -2.91 4.31 -3.12
C PHE A 49 -3.83 3.16 -3.50
N ILE A 50 -3.44 1.96 -3.09
CA ILE A 50 -4.14 0.71 -3.34
C ILE A 50 -3.83 -0.29 -2.24
N VAL A 51 -4.79 -1.16 -1.95
CA VAL A 51 -4.58 -2.34 -1.12
C VAL A 51 -4.86 -3.58 -1.95
N GLU A 52 -3.90 -4.49 -1.97
CA GLU A 52 -3.93 -5.69 -2.82
C GLU A 52 -3.86 -6.95 -1.94
N TRP A 53 -4.55 -8.02 -2.33
CA TRP A 53 -4.43 -9.33 -1.68
C TRP A 53 -4.42 -10.47 -2.70
N GLY A 54 -3.67 -11.51 -2.38
CA GLY A 54 -3.59 -12.67 -3.26
C GLY A 54 -2.45 -13.60 -2.90
N LYS A 55 -2.13 -14.47 -3.85
CA LYS A 55 -0.97 -15.37 -3.81
C LYS A 55 -0.17 -15.11 -5.07
N TRP A 56 1.14 -14.90 -4.93
CA TRP A 56 1.98 -14.51 -6.05
C TRP A 56 3.21 -15.41 -6.16
N GLY A 57 3.70 -15.66 -7.37
CA GLY A 57 4.82 -16.59 -7.56
C GLY A 57 6.11 -16.18 -6.85
N TRP A 58 6.30 -14.88 -6.56
CA TRP A 58 7.49 -14.34 -5.89
C TRP A 58 7.45 -14.44 -4.36
N ASN A 59 6.30 -14.79 -3.76
CA ASN A 59 6.16 -15.00 -2.32
C ASN A 59 5.89 -16.48 -1.97
N ASP A 60 6.43 -17.39 -2.79
CA ASP A 60 6.22 -18.84 -2.67
C ASP A 60 4.72 -19.24 -2.70
N ASN A 61 3.87 -18.42 -3.34
CA ASN A 61 2.40 -18.54 -3.37
C ASN A 61 1.74 -18.48 -1.98
N HIS A 62 2.40 -17.91 -0.98
CA HIS A 62 1.77 -17.65 0.29
C HIS A 62 0.71 -16.53 0.15
N PRO A 63 -0.39 -16.60 0.92
CA PRO A 63 -1.33 -15.49 1.00
C PRO A 63 -0.61 -14.22 1.44
N ALA A 64 -0.92 -13.10 0.80
CA ALA A 64 -0.36 -11.82 1.14
C ALA A 64 -1.39 -10.69 1.03
N LEU A 65 -1.13 -9.63 1.80
CA LEU A 65 -1.84 -8.35 1.82
C LEU A 65 -0.80 -7.25 1.63
N SER A 66 -1.02 -6.34 0.70
CA SER A 66 -0.10 -5.27 0.37
C SER A 66 -0.75 -3.91 0.59
N PHE A 67 -0.05 -3.01 1.29
CA PHE A 67 -0.42 -1.61 1.42
C PHE A 67 0.54 -0.77 0.58
N SER A 68 0.00 -0.06 -0.40
CA SER A 68 0.82 0.60 -1.42
C SER A 68 0.42 2.04 -1.65
N ARG A 69 1.42 2.93 -1.75
CA ARG A 69 1.28 4.30 -2.23
C ARG A 69 2.07 4.46 -3.52
N LEU A 70 1.47 5.10 -4.51
CA LEU A 70 2.01 5.30 -5.85
C LEU A 70 2.26 6.77 -6.10
N PHE A 71 3.36 7.07 -6.77
CA PHE A 71 3.78 8.43 -7.07
C PHE A 71 4.16 8.56 -8.54
N ALA A 72 3.63 9.57 -9.22
CA ALA A 72 4.20 10.08 -10.46
C ALA A 72 5.20 11.19 -10.09
N VAL A 73 6.49 10.98 -10.35
CA VAL A 73 7.58 11.86 -9.94
C VAL A 73 8.17 12.58 -11.16
N SER A 74 8.32 13.90 -11.05
CA SER A 74 8.92 14.74 -12.09
C SER A 74 10.42 14.90 -11.86
N GLU A 75 11.25 14.10 -12.54
CA GLU A 75 12.70 14.31 -12.55
C GLU A 75 13.10 15.34 -13.63
N SER A 76 12.98 16.64 -13.32
CA SER A 76 13.70 17.78 -13.93
C SER A 76 13.65 18.05 -15.46
N ASP A 77 13.84 19.34 -15.78
CA ASP A 77 14.21 20.09 -17.00
C ASP A 77 13.72 19.71 -18.43
N ASP A 78 13.37 18.46 -18.73
CA ASP A 78 12.94 18.04 -20.08
C ASP A 78 11.40 18.01 -20.26
N ARG A 79 10.66 18.77 -19.44
CA ARG A 79 9.18 18.86 -19.53
C ARG A 79 8.67 19.39 -20.87
N ASP A 80 9.54 20.06 -21.64
CA ASP A 80 9.25 20.54 -22.99
C ASP A 80 9.35 19.45 -24.07
N ASP A 81 9.83 18.25 -23.74
CA ASP A 81 9.82 17.09 -24.65
C ASP A 81 8.36 16.61 -24.83
N PRO A 82 7.83 16.56 -26.07
CA PRO A 82 6.47 16.08 -26.32
C PRO A 82 6.24 14.61 -25.96
N ASP A 83 7.30 13.81 -25.86
CA ASP A 83 7.25 12.39 -25.46
C ASP A 83 7.56 12.21 -23.96
N TRP A 84 7.70 13.30 -23.19
CA TRP A 84 7.97 13.25 -21.76
C TRP A 84 6.87 12.52 -20.99
N GLN A 85 7.28 11.72 -20.01
CA GLN A 85 6.40 11.00 -19.08
C GLN A 85 7.00 11.06 -17.67
N PRO A 86 6.17 11.15 -16.62
CA PRO A 86 6.64 11.04 -15.25
C PRO A 86 7.19 9.64 -14.95
N LYS A 87 8.07 9.55 -13.95
CA LYS A 87 8.49 8.25 -13.42
C LYS A 87 7.50 7.78 -12.38
N TYR A 88 7.02 6.54 -12.50
CA TYR A 88 6.11 5.94 -11.54
C TYR A 88 6.88 5.16 -10.47
N TRP A 89 6.72 5.57 -9.21
CA TRP A 89 7.30 4.92 -8.04
C TRP A 89 6.20 4.27 -7.21
N LYS A 90 6.51 3.12 -6.62
CA LYS A 90 5.64 2.41 -5.67
C LYS A 90 6.38 2.25 -4.35
N VAL A 91 5.74 2.69 -3.29
CA VAL A 91 6.09 2.39 -1.91
C VAL A 91 5.16 1.30 -1.42
N GLU A 92 5.71 0.20 -0.91
CA GLU A 92 4.91 -0.96 -0.54
C GLU A 92 5.31 -1.52 0.83
N LEU A 93 4.31 -1.84 1.67
CA LEU A 93 4.41 -2.78 2.78
C LEU A 93 3.62 -4.04 2.43
N GLN A 94 4.32 -5.12 2.13
CA GLN A 94 3.72 -6.42 1.87
C GLN A 94 3.78 -7.30 3.11
N LEU A 95 2.62 -7.79 3.54
CA LEU A 95 2.41 -8.72 4.63
C LEU A 95 2.18 -10.11 4.04
N VAL A 96 3.05 -11.06 4.34
CA VAL A 96 2.93 -12.45 3.91
C VAL A 96 2.47 -13.28 5.09
N PHE A 97 1.47 -14.14 4.87
CA PHE A 97 0.86 -14.97 5.90
C PHE A 97 1.30 -16.42 5.75
N ALA A 98 1.34 -17.15 6.86
CA ALA A 98 1.43 -18.60 6.81
C ALA A 98 0.18 -19.18 6.12
N GLU A 99 0.30 -20.38 5.56
CA GLU A 99 -0.88 -21.09 5.08
C GLU A 99 -1.84 -21.34 6.25
N ASP A 100 -3.07 -20.85 6.09
CA ASP A 100 -4.19 -21.09 7.01
C ASP A 100 -5.42 -21.42 6.17
N PRO A 101 -6.26 -22.40 6.58
CA PRO A 101 -7.52 -22.69 5.92
C PRO A 101 -8.40 -21.46 5.63
N ALA A 102 -8.31 -20.41 6.46
CA ALA A 102 -8.99 -19.13 6.23
C ALA A 102 -8.66 -18.49 4.87
N TRP A 103 -7.45 -18.73 4.32
CA TRP A 103 -6.98 -18.19 3.03
C TRP A 103 -7.22 -19.13 1.84
N THR A 104 -7.90 -20.26 2.04
CA THR A 104 -8.10 -21.27 0.98
C THR A 104 -8.90 -20.71 -0.21
N ASP A 105 -9.88 -19.85 0.07
CA ASP A 105 -10.75 -19.27 -0.94
C ASP A 105 -10.33 -17.87 -1.39
N LEU A 106 -9.12 -17.41 -1.03
CA LEU A 106 -8.61 -16.08 -1.40
C LEU A 106 -8.66 -15.86 -2.93
N ASP A 107 -8.30 -16.89 -3.69
CA ASP A 107 -8.28 -16.86 -5.16
C ASP A 107 -9.70 -16.87 -5.78
N ARG A 108 -10.74 -17.14 -4.97
CA ARG A 108 -12.15 -17.22 -5.40
C ARG A 108 -12.94 -15.93 -5.10
N LEU A 109 -12.33 -14.95 -4.43
CA LEU A 109 -13.01 -13.70 -4.05
C LEU A 109 -13.39 -12.81 -5.24
N GLY A 110 -12.93 -13.14 -6.46
CA GLY A 110 -13.27 -12.43 -7.70
C GLY A 110 -12.59 -11.06 -7.86
N HIS A 111 -12.02 -10.53 -6.78
CA HIS A 111 -11.25 -9.28 -6.72
C HIS A 111 -9.99 -9.51 -5.86
N GLN A 112 -8.89 -8.86 -6.23
CA GLN A 112 -7.56 -8.97 -5.59
C GLN A 112 -7.00 -7.61 -5.18
N ASP A 113 -7.81 -6.55 -5.31
CA ASP A 113 -7.43 -5.19 -4.95
C ASP A 113 -8.66 -4.31 -4.71
N THR A 114 -8.45 -3.18 -4.04
CA THR A 114 -9.47 -2.16 -3.76
C THR A 114 -9.81 -1.26 -4.94
N GLY A 115 -9.08 -1.36 -6.06
CA GLY A 115 -8.94 -0.30 -7.04
C GLY A 115 -7.99 0.81 -6.58
N PHE A 116 -7.44 1.54 -7.55
CA PHE A 116 -6.65 2.74 -7.27
C PHE A 116 -7.53 3.88 -6.81
N ASP A 117 -7.08 4.57 -5.77
CA ASP A 117 -7.68 5.80 -5.28
C ASP A 117 -6.64 6.93 -5.29
N TYR A 118 -7.06 8.10 -5.75
CA TYR A 118 -6.23 9.30 -5.91
C TYR A 118 -6.82 10.51 -5.18
N ASP A 119 -7.72 10.28 -4.23
CA ASP A 119 -8.30 11.37 -3.44
C ASP A 119 -7.22 12.19 -2.76
N GLU A 120 -7.42 13.51 -2.74
CA GLU A 120 -6.46 14.46 -2.18
C GLU A 120 -6.14 14.18 -0.70
N ILE A 121 -4.89 14.47 -0.31
CA ILE A 121 -4.45 14.41 1.09
C ILE A 121 -5.43 15.21 1.98
N GLY A 122 -5.79 14.62 3.12
CA GLY A 122 -6.76 15.18 4.06
C GLY A 122 -8.05 14.38 4.12
N ALA A 123 -9.18 15.07 4.30
CA ALA A 123 -10.47 14.43 4.57
C ALA A 123 -10.96 13.46 3.47
N PRO A 124 -10.82 13.76 2.16
CA PRO A 124 -11.20 12.82 1.10
C PRO A 124 -10.45 11.48 1.21
N ARG A 125 -9.11 11.53 1.28
CA ARG A 125 -8.27 10.33 1.43
C ARG A 125 -8.56 9.53 2.70
N ILE A 126 -8.90 10.20 3.81
CA ILE A 126 -9.33 9.52 5.04
C ILE A 126 -10.66 8.78 4.84
N ALA A 127 -11.61 9.39 4.10
CA ALA A 127 -12.88 8.75 3.79
C ALA A 127 -12.69 7.52 2.89
N ALA A 128 -11.91 7.65 1.81
CA ALA A 128 -11.56 6.56 0.91
C ALA A 128 -10.88 5.39 1.65
N LEU A 129 -9.93 5.66 2.57
CA LEU A 129 -9.36 4.63 3.44
C LEU A 129 -10.42 3.95 4.31
N GLY A 130 -11.38 4.69 4.85
CA GLY A 130 -12.48 4.13 5.62
C GLY A 130 -13.32 3.15 4.79
N GLU A 131 -13.63 3.50 3.55
CA GLU A 131 -14.39 2.65 2.62
C GLU A 131 -13.59 1.39 2.25
N MET A 132 -12.30 1.53 1.93
CA MET A 132 -11.43 0.38 1.65
C MET A 132 -11.33 -0.56 2.85
N ARG A 133 -11.23 -0.02 4.07
CA ARG A 133 -11.20 -0.85 5.29
C ARG A 133 -12.48 -1.65 5.45
N GLN A 134 -13.64 -1.01 5.29
CA GLN A 134 -14.94 -1.70 5.36
C GLN A 134 -15.06 -2.79 4.28
N PHE A 135 -14.56 -2.50 3.08
CA PHE A 135 -14.55 -3.45 1.98
C PHE A 135 -13.68 -4.67 2.30
N ILE A 136 -12.45 -4.46 2.79
CA ILE A 136 -11.53 -5.55 3.16
C ILE A 136 -12.07 -6.36 4.34
N GLU A 137 -12.64 -5.71 5.36
CA GLU A 137 -13.25 -6.36 6.53
C GLU A 137 -14.50 -7.17 6.16
N SER A 138 -15.13 -6.91 5.01
CA SER A 138 -16.22 -7.73 4.50
C SER A 138 -15.76 -9.12 4.00
N TYR A 139 -14.44 -9.33 3.86
CA TYR A 139 -13.85 -10.60 3.47
C TYR A 139 -13.32 -11.39 4.69
N PRO A 140 -13.70 -12.68 4.85
CA PRO A 140 -13.45 -13.46 6.06
C PRO A 140 -12.00 -13.55 6.58
N PRO A 141 -10.95 -13.58 5.73
CA PRO A 141 -9.60 -13.80 6.25
C PRO A 141 -8.83 -12.53 6.63
N ALA A 142 -9.30 -11.32 6.31
CA ALA A 142 -8.47 -10.11 6.45
C ALA A 142 -8.36 -9.53 7.88
N GLY A 143 -9.28 -9.87 8.80
CA GLY A 143 -9.47 -9.10 10.05
C GLY A 143 -8.69 -9.55 11.30
N GLY A 144 -7.85 -10.59 11.27
CA GLY A 144 -7.30 -11.15 12.52
C GLY A 144 -6.02 -12.00 12.44
N HIS A 145 -5.32 -12.02 11.30
CA HIS A 145 -4.15 -12.89 11.13
C HIS A 145 -2.84 -12.14 11.35
N VAL A 146 -1.86 -12.84 11.93
CA VAL A 146 -0.48 -12.35 12.13
C VAL A 146 0.32 -12.63 10.85
N ALA A 147 1.00 -11.62 10.29
CA ALA A 147 1.90 -11.85 9.16
C ALA A 147 3.11 -12.68 9.64
N SER A 148 3.47 -13.70 8.86
CA SER A 148 4.67 -14.52 9.11
C SER A 148 5.95 -13.80 8.68
N ARG A 149 5.82 -12.85 7.74
CA ARG A 149 6.89 -11.98 7.24
C ARG A 149 6.31 -10.68 6.71
N ALA A 150 7.05 -9.58 6.86
CA ALA A 150 6.75 -8.34 6.14
C ALA A 150 7.94 -7.94 5.25
N HIS A 151 7.65 -7.36 4.09
CA HIS A 151 8.64 -6.79 3.19
C HIS A 151 8.25 -5.37 2.84
N ALA A 152 9.16 -4.43 3.12
CA ALA A 152 9.00 -3.05 2.70
C ALA A 152 9.88 -2.79 1.49
N GLN A 153 9.27 -2.48 0.34
CA GLN A 153 9.99 -2.12 -0.88
C GLN A 153 9.97 -0.60 -1.07
N TRP A 154 11.17 -0.05 -1.24
CA TRP A 154 11.42 1.38 -1.39
C TRP A 154 12.08 1.65 -2.74
N PRO A 155 11.71 2.72 -3.45
CA PRO A 155 12.48 3.16 -4.60
C PRO A 155 13.92 3.46 -4.18
N SER A 156 14.89 3.02 -4.99
CA SER A 156 16.30 3.34 -4.77
C SER A 156 16.56 4.80 -5.17
N PRO A 157 17.34 5.58 -4.38
CA PRO A 157 17.66 6.96 -4.70
C PRO A 157 18.54 7.10 -5.95
#